data_AF-A0AAX0VZ42-F1
#
_entry.id   AF-A0AAX0VZ42-F1
#
_cell.length_a   1.000
_cell.length_b   1.000
_cell.length_c   1.000
_cell.angle_alpha   90.00
_cell.angle_beta   90.00
_cell.angle_gamma   90.00
#
_symmetry.space_group_name_H-M   'P 1'
#
loop_
_entity.id
_entity.type
_entity.pdbx_description
1 polymer ?
#
loop_
_entity_poly.entity_id
_entity_poly.type
_entity_poly.pdbx_seq_one_letter_code
_entity_poly.pdbx_strand_id
1 'polypeptide(L)'
;MYLLVLASLLAGVSLSLWTGDWTMVNRFGAVIAVAGLLFTMAPVFSNGIYRSQSSAGRYASLQGDDLVTTTPEERRIGNDVAIGIVISIVGAFINAFGDLGGSWLYSFWPLCRASVL
;
A
#
# COMPACT_ATOMS: atom_id res chain seq x y z
N MET A 1 5.41 4.68 6.78
CA MET A 1 4.55 3.70 6.08
C MET A 1 5.28 2.98 4.95
N TYR A 2 5.92 3.69 4.01
CA TYR A 2 6.68 3.06 2.90
C TYR A 2 7.72 2.03 3.34
N LEU A 3 8.47 2.32 4.40
CA LEU A 3 9.43 1.38 4.97
C LEU A 3 8.77 0.09 5.47
N LEU A 4 7.56 0.18 6.02
CA LEU A 4 6.81 -0.98 6.48
C LEU A 4 6.37 -1.84 5.28
N VAL A 5 5.84 -1.22 4.22
CA VAL A 5 5.46 -1.94 2.98
C VAL A 5 6.66 -2.66 2.38
N LEU A 6 7.79 -1.96 2.26
CA LEU A 6 9.02 -2.52 1.69
C LEU A 6 9.59 -3.64 2.57
N ALA A 7 9.62 -3.45 3.89
CA ALA A 7 10.06 -4.47 4.83
C ALA A 7 9.14 -5.70 4.82
N SER A 8 7.82 -5.52 4.74
CA SER A 8 6.87 -6.62 4.63
C SER A 8 7.05 -7.40 3.34
N LEU A 9 7.27 -6.73 2.21
CA LEU A 9 7.54 -7.40 0.93
C LEU A 9 8.84 -8.21 0.98
N LEU A 10 9.92 -7.60 1.45
CA LEU A 10 11.23 -8.26 1.56
C LEU A 10 11.20 -9.44 2.54
N ALA A 11 10.49 -9.30 3.66
CA ALA A 11 10.29 -10.37 4.62
C ALA A 11 9.52 -11.54 4.00
N GLY A 12 8.44 -11.25 3.26
CA GLY A 12 7.65 -12.28 2.58
C GLY A 12 8.45 -13.05 1.54
N VAL A 13 9.23 -12.36 0.70
CA VAL A 13 10.10 -13.00 -0.29
C VAL A 13 11.22 -13.82 0.39
N SER A 14 11.91 -13.24 1.37
CA SER A 14 13.01 -13.92 2.08
C SER A 14 12.54 -15.18 2.80
N LEU A 15 11.40 -15.11 3.49
CA LEU A 15 10.82 -16.28 4.16
C LEU A 15 10.34 -17.34 3.17
N SER A 16 9.79 -16.93 2.03
CA SER A 16 9.38 -17.87 0.97
C SER A 16 10.57 -18.63 0.40
N LEU A 17 11.70 -17.95 0.19
CA LEU A 17 12.94 -18.58 -0.26
C LEU A 17 13.52 -19.55 0.79
N TRP A 18 13.45 -19.19 2.08
CA TRP A 18 13.99 -20.04 3.14
C TRP A 18 13.12 -21.28 3.41
N THR A 19 11.80 -21.13 3.34
CA THR A 19 10.84 -22.22 3.60
C THR A 19 10.51 -23.05 2.35
N GLY A 20 10.82 -22.54 1.15
CA GLY A 20 10.41 -23.12 -0.12
C GLY A 20 8.91 -22.98 -0.41
N ASP A 21 8.17 -22.24 0.43
CA ASP A 21 6.73 -22.07 0.34
C ASP A 21 6.37 -20.63 -0.04
N TRP A 22 5.89 -20.44 -1.27
CA TRP A 22 5.50 -19.14 -1.81
C TRP A 22 4.18 -18.59 -1.26
N THR A 23 3.41 -19.39 -0.49
CA THR A 23 2.21 -18.89 0.18
C THR A 23 2.52 -17.83 1.23
N MET A 24 3.78 -17.74 1.69
CA MET A 24 4.22 -16.67 2.59
C MET A 24 4.14 -15.29 1.93
N VAL A 25 4.41 -15.16 0.63
CA VAL A 25 4.22 -13.90 -0.10
C VAL A 25 2.77 -13.43 -0.03
N ASN A 26 1.80 -14.34 -0.17
CA ASN A 26 0.38 -14.01 -0.05
C ASN A 26 0.06 -13.43 1.33
N ARG A 27 0.58 -14.02 2.40
CA ARG A 27 0.34 -13.55 3.78
C ARG A 27 0.90 -12.14 4.00
N PHE A 28 2.09 -11.85 3.49
CA PHE A 28 2.65 -10.50 3.58
C PHE A 28 1.94 -9.50 2.67
N GLY A 29 1.33 -9.94 1.56
CA GLY A 29 0.40 -9.14 0.77
C GLY A 29 -0.76 -8.59 1.60
N ALA A 30 -1.35 -9.40 2.49
CA ALA A 30 -2.41 -8.94 3.39
C ALA A 30 -1.93 -7.85 4.35
N VAL A 31 -0.71 -7.98 4.89
CA VAL A 31 -0.09 -6.96 5.75
C VAL A 31 0.08 -5.64 5.00
N ILE A 32 0.53 -5.70 3.74
CA ILE A 32 0.68 -4.53 2.88
C ILE A 32 -0.69 -3.90 2.59
N ALA A 33 -1.72 -4.70 2.30
CA ALA A 33 -3.06 -4.22 2.03
C ALA A 33 -3.65 -3.48 3.24
N VAL A 34 -3.52 -4.06 4.44
CA VAL A 34 -3.96 -3.42 5.69
C VAL A 34 -3.16 -2.16 5.99
N ALA A 35 -1.84 -2.16 5.75
CA ALA A 35 -1.02 -0.96 5.91
C ALA A 35 -1.45 0.19 4.97
N GLY A 36 -1.81 -0.14 3.73
CA GLY A 36 -2.38 0.81 2.77
C GLY A 36 -3.73 1.38 3.25
N LEU A 37 -4.62 0.52 3.75
CA LEU A 37 -5.92 0.94 4.30
C LEU A 37 -5.75 1.81 5.54
N LEU A 38 -4.78 1.48 6.41
CA LEU A 38 -4.44 2.33 7.54
C LEU A 38 -3.86 3.67 7.08
N PHE A 39 -3.19 3.74 5.93
CA PHE A 39 -2.67 5.00 5.38
C PHE A 39 -3.78 5.88 4.81
N THR A 40 -4.85 5.30 4.25
CA THR A 40 -6.04 6.07 3.83
C THR A 40 -6.86 6.58 5.01
N MET A 41 -6.84 5.83 6.12
CA MET A 41 -7.59 6.14 7.35
C MET A 41 -6.76 6.90 8.39
N ALA A 42 -5.44 7.00 8.23
CA ALA A 42 -4.52 7.73 9.11
C ALA A 42 -4.95 9.19 9.11
N PRO A 43 -5.71 9.60 10.12
CA PRO A 43 -6.70 10.64 9.96
C PRO A 43 -6.09 12.01 9.66
N VAL A 44 -6.89 12.76 8.90
CA VAL A 44 -6.85 14.20 8.63
C VAL A 44 -6.99 14.99 9.95
N PHE A 45 -6.10 14.76 10.91
CA PHE A 45 -5.94 15.62 12.08
C PHE A 45 -5.18 16.86 11.65
N SER A 46 -5.91 17.85 11.16
CA SER A 46 -5.37 19.21 11.05
C SER A 46 -5.64 19.90 12.38
N ASN A 47 -4.58 20.23 13.13
CA ASN A 47 -4.66 21.00 14.38
C ASN A 47 -5.58 20.40 15.46
N GLY A 48 -5.60 19.07 15.63
CA GLY A 48 -6.39 18.41 16.68
C GLY A 48 -7.90 18.32 16.41
N ILE A 49 -8.36 18.77 15.24
CA ILE A 49 -9.76 18.65 14.82
C ILE A 49 -9.89 17.47 13.87
N TYR A 50 -10.81 16.55 14.18
CA TYR A 50 -11.19 15.48 13.28
C TYR A 50 -11.99 16.05 12.10
N ARG A 51 -11.38 16.16 10.93
CA ARG A 51 -12.10 16.52 9.70
C ARG A 51 -12.59 15.24 9.02
N SER A 52 -13.86 14.90 9.24
CA SER A 52 -14.53 13.75 8.60
C SER A 52 -14.66 13.89 7.07
N GLN A 53 -14.46 15.10 6.55
CA GLN A 53 -14.20 15.37 5.14
C GLN A 53 -12.95 16.23 5.03
N SER A 54 -11.95 15.77 4.28
CA SER A 54 -10.91 16.67 3.84
C SER A 54 -11.57 17.74 2.97
N SER A 55 -11.27 19.00 3.23
CA SER A 55 -11.57 20.11 2.33
C SER A 55 -10.95 19.89 0.93
N ALA A 56 -10.04 18.91 0.80
CA ALA A 56 -9.45 18.45 -0.46
C ALA A 56 -10.40 17.58 -1.33
N GLY A 57 -11.54 17.11 -0.80
CA GLY A 57 -12.56 16.38 -1.56
C GLY A 57 -13.66 17.27 -2.16
N ARG A 58 -13.63 18.58 -1.93
CA ARG A 58 -14.57 19.51 -2.57
C ARG A 58 -14.24 19.58 -4.06
N TYR A 59 -15.14 19.10 -4.92
CA TYR A 59 -15.25 19.67 -6.26
C TYR A 59 -15.33 21.18 -6.09
N ALA A 60 -14.56 21.94 -6.88
CA ALA A 60 -14.49 23.41 -6.79
C ALA A 60 -15.90 23.98 -6.60
N SER A 61 -16.22 24.37 -5.37
CA SER A 61 -17.55 24.86 -5.01
C SER A 61 -17.43 26.35 -4.82
N LEU A 62 -18.19 27.11 -5.60
CA LEU A 62 -18.35 28.54 -5.39
C LEU A 62 -18.84 28.78 -3.96
N GLN A 63 -18.06 29.53 -3.19
CA GLN A 63 -18.48 30.05 -1.89
C GLN A 63 -18.64 31.56 -2.05
N GLY A 64 -19.76 31.98 -2.65
CA GLY A 64 -19.92 33.33 -3.21
C GLY A 64 -19.37 33.41 -4.64
N ASP A 65 -18.80 34.56 -5.03
CA ASP A 65 -18.21 34.80 -6.36
C ASP A 65 -16.75 34.31 -6.49
N ASP A 66 -16.12 33.86 -5.40
CA ASP A 66 -14.72 33.46 -5.38
C ASP A 66 -14.52 31.94 -5.48
N LEU A 67 -13.49 31.56 -6.25
CA LEU A 67 -13.02 30.18 -6.36
C LEU A 67 -12.19 29.82 -5.12
N VAL A 68 -12.72 28.92 -4.30
CA VAL A 68 -11.96 28.35 -3.17
C VAL A 68 -10.97 27.31 -3.71
N THR A 69 -9.70 27.68 -3.80
CA THR A 69 -8.61 26.78 -4.20
C THR A 69 -8.07 25.99 -3.01
N THR A 70 -7.81 24.70 -3.21
CA THR A 70 -7.20 23.79 -2.23
C THR A 70 -5.82 24.26 -1.79
N THR A 71 -5.55 24.26 -0.48
CA THR A 71 -4.26 24.67 0.10
C THR A 71 -3.16 23.61 -0.15
N PRO A 72 -1.87 23.98 -0.07
CA PRO A 72 -0.77 23.01 -0.20
C PRO A 72 -0.85 21.84 0.79
N GLU A 73 -1.22 22.10 2.04
CA GLU A 73 -1.43 21.08 3.08
C GLU A 73 -2.56 20.11 2.71
N GLU A 74 -3.69 20.63 2.23
CA GLU A 74 -4.84 19.82 1.80
C GLU A 74 -4.48 18.91 0.62
N ARG A 75 -3.68 19.41 -0.34
CA ARG A 75 -3.17 18.59 -1.47
C ARG A 75 -2.24 17.49 -0.99
N ARG A 76 -1.38 17.77 0.00
CA ARG A 76 -0.48 16.75 0.57
C ARG A 76 -1.27 15.61 1.21
N ILE A 77 -2.30 15.94 1.98
CA ILE A 77 -3.19 14.93 2.58
C ILE A 77 -3.91 14.13 1.49
N GLY A 78 -4.42 14.79 0.45
CA GLY A 78 -5.04 14.11 -0.70
C GLY A 78 -4.08 13.14 -1.40
N ASN A 79 -2.83 13.54 -1.61
CA ASN A 79 -1.80 12.67 -2.19
C ASN A 79 -1.49 11.46 -1.29
N ASP A 80 -1.38 11.65 0.02
CA ASP A 80 -1.14 10.55 0.96
C ASP A 80 -2.28 9.52 0.91
N VAL A 81 -3.53 9.97 0.87
CA VAL A 81 -4.70 9.09 0.69
C VAL A 81 -4.63 8.34 -0.65
N ALA A 82 -4.36 9.04 -1.76
CA ALA A 82 -4.24 8.42 -3.08
C ALA A 82 -3.15 7.33 -3.10
N ILE A 83 -2.01 7.60 -2.48
CA ILE A 83 -0.91 6.63 -2.35
C ILE A 83 -1.35 5.44 -1.48
N GLY A 84 -2.10 5.66 -0.40
CA GLY A 84 -2.63 4.59 0.44
C GLY A 84 -3.56 3.64 -0.31
N ILE A 85 -4.40 4.19 -1.20
CA ILE A 85 -5.25 3.40 -2.11
C ILE A 85 -4.38 2.53 -3.03
N VAL A 86 -3.37 3.11 -3.67
CA VAL A 86 -2.46 2.36 -4.55
C VAL A 86 -1.75 1.24 -3.79
N ILE A 87 -1.21 1.52 -2.61
CA ILE A 87 -0.57 0.51 -1.75
C ILE A 87 -1.56 -0.60 -1.39
N SER A 88 -2.80 -0.25 -1.07
CA SER A 88 -3.84 -1.23 -0.72
C SER A 88 -4.15 -2.17 -1.88
N ILE A 89 -4.30 -1.62 -3.09
CA ILE A 89 -4.53 -2.39 -4.31
C ILE A 89 -3.36 -3.34 -4.57
N VAL A 90 -2.13 -2.84 -4.52
CA VAL A 90 -0.92 -3.66 -4.70
C VAL A 90 -0.85 -4.78 -3.66
N GLY A 91 -1.10 -4.47 -2.38
CA GLY A 91 -1.15 -5.46 -1.32
C GLY A 91 -2.20 -6.54 -1.55
N ALA A 92 -3.41 -6.15 -1.99
CA ALA A 92 -4.48 -7.09 -2.31
C ALA A 92 -4.12 -8.01 -3.51
N PHE A 93 -3.49 -7.46 -4.55
CA PHE A 93 -2.99 -8.26 -5.67
C PHE A 93 -1.93 -9.27 -5.22
N ILE A 94 -0.97 -8.84 -4.39
CA ILE A 94 0.06 -9.73 -3.83
C ILE A 94 -0.60 -10.78 -2.92
N ASN A 95 -1.63 -10.42 -2.15
CA ASN A 95 -2.33 -11.36 -1.29
C ASN A 95 -3.06 -12.45 -2.09
N ALA A 96 -3.65 -12.09 -3.24
CA ALA A 96 -4.42 -13.00 -4.06
C ALA A 96 -3.55 -13.86 -5.01
N PHE A 97 -2.41 -13.33 -5.48
CA PHE A 97 -1.62 -13.94 -6.58
C PHE A 97 -0.11 -13.98 -6.34
N GLY A 98 0.37 -13.65 -5.15
CA GLY A 98 1.80 -13.58 -4.84
C GLY A 98 2.52 -14.93 -4.93
N ASP A 99 1.82 -16.02 -4.63
CA ASP A 99 2.29 -17.40 -4.75
C ASP A 99 2.49 -17.82 -6.20
N LEU A 100 1.57 -17.45 -7.10
CA LEU A 100 1.69 -17.68 -8.54
C LEU A 100 2.89 -16.93 -9.12
N GLY A 101 3.05 -15.66 -8.77
CA GLY A 101 4.18 -14.85 -9.20
C GLY A 101 5.52 -15.40 -8.67
N GLY A 102 5.56 -15.76 -7.38
CA GLY A 102 6.73 -16.37 -6.75
C GLY A 102 7.12 -17.70 -7.36
N SER A 103 6.15 -18.59 -7.59
CA SER A 103 6.36 -19.91 -8.19
C SER A 103 6.83 -19.82 -9.64
N TRP A 104 6.31 -18.87 -10.41
CA TRP A 104 6.78 -18.58 -11.77
C TRP A 104 8.23 -18.09 -11.78
N LEU A 105 8.57 -17.15 -10.88
CA LEU A 105 9.94 -16.62 -10.74
C LEU A 105 10.93 -17.72 -10.32
N TYR A 106 10.56 -18.56 -9.35
CA TYR A 106 11.35 -19.68 -8.88
C TYR A 106 11.60 -20.73 -9.96
N SER A 107 10.58 -21.01 -10.77
CA SER A 107 10.69 -21.97 -11.87
C SER A 107 11.70 -21.51 -12.94
N PHE A 108 11.86 -20.20 -13.12
CA PHE A 108 12.76 -19.61 -14.12
C PHE A 108 14.21 -19.43 -13.63
N TRP A 109 14.43 -19.33 -12.30
CA TRP A 109 15.74 -18.98 -11.75
C TRP A 109 16.55 -20.20 -11.25
N PRO A 110 17.64 -20.61 -11.94
CA PRO A 110 18.38 -21.84 -11.61
C PRO A 110 19.10 -21.80 -10.25
N LEU A 111 19.49 -20.63 -9.72
CA LEU A 111 20.16 -20.54 -8.41
C LEU A 111 19.23 -20.88 -7.24
N CYS A 112 17.92 -20.68 -7.37
CA CYS A 112 16.96 -20.97 -6.31
C CYS A 112 16.58 -22.46 -6.29
N ARG A 113 16.75 -23.16 -7.42
CA ARG A 113 16.48 -24.60 -7.55
C ARG A 113 17.58 -25.47 -6.91
N ALA A 114 18.79 -24.94 -6.76
CA ALA A 114 19.97 -25.65 -6.26
C ALA A 114 20.06 -25.74 -4.71
N SER A 115 19.23 -25.01 -3.96
CA SER A 115 19.28 -24.98 -2.49
C SER A 115 18.40 -26.03 -1.80
N VAL A 116 17.74 -26.92 -2.55
CA VAL A 116 16.81 -27.95 -2.04
C VAL A 116 17.20 -29.37 -2.50
N LEU A 117 18.37 -29.54 -3.12
CA LEU A 117 19.02 -30.83 -3.36
C LEU A 117 20.24 -30.95 -2.45
#